data_AF-A0A177AIC0-F1
#
_entry.id   AF-A0A177AIC0-F1
#
_cell.length_a   1.000
_cell.length_b   1.000
_cell.length_c   1.000
_cell.angle_alpha   90.00
_cell.angle_beta   90.00
_cell.angle_gamma   90.00
#
_symmetry.space_group_name_H-M   'P 1'
#
loop_
_entity.id
_entity.type
_entity.pdbx_description
1 polymer ?
#
loop_
_entity_poly.entity_id
_entity_poly.type
_entity_poly.pdbx_seq_one_letter_code
_entity_poly.pdbx_strand_id
1 'polypeptide(L)'
;MARQRRQKDVSSSDIPLAHPDKCGPDPSRQTLLDLAAQRGLLDIETENRKTGKLPAGSVPLRDEQPIIGRFGEAVLWSSSLAMLHFTLDVLTQHQYAEVLSWPSVITQSLQAFGVILVFFYALHPHSVPAAYFPRIPSLLHQILFFASSVGGGCYLIYITNEYSYYAVLKQAPPLGVIWIWSVIELDLLWALGSLLSCLAYLWLGGYSFM
;
A
#
# COMPACT_ATOMS: atom_id res chain seq x y z
N MET A 1 -3.52 45.27 -18.07
CA MET A 1 -4.94 45.62 -17.86
C MET A 1 -5.76 44.33 -17.81
N ALA A 2 -6.21 43.92 -16.62
CA ALA A 2 -6.98 42.70 -16.43
C ALA A 2 -8.48 43.00 -16.53
N ARG A 3 -9.20 42.26 -17.38
CA ARG A 3 -10.64 42.44 -17.61
C ARG A 3 -11.40 41.67 -16.53
N GLN A 4 -11.86 42.37 -15.49
CA GLN A 4 -12.75 41.79 -14.47
C GLN A 4 -14.09 41.40 -15.12
N ARG A 5 -14.37 40.10 -15.17
CA ARG A 5 -15.66 39.57 -15.59
C ARG A 5 -16.63 39.73 -14.42
N ARG A 6 -17.60 40.65 -14.54
CA ARG A 6 -18.69 40.76 -13.56
C ARG A 6 -19.50 39.46 -13.58
N GLN A 7 -19.41 38.69 -12.51
CA GLN A 7 -20.27 37.53 -12.26
C GLN A 7 -21.61 38.08 -11.77
N LYS A 8 -22.68 37.79 -12.50
CA LYS A 8 -24.04 38.22 -12.14
C LYS A 8 -24.53 37.25 -11.06
N ASP A 9 -24.74 37.75 -9.84
CA ASP A 9 -25.28 36.97 -8.74
C ASP A 9 -26.71 36.55 -9.10
N VAL A 10 -26.90 35.26 -9.38
CA VAL A 10 -28.23 34.69 -9.65
C VAL A 10 -28.87 34.39 -8.31
N SER A 11 -29.92 35.14 -7.97
CA SER A 11 -30.72 34.93 -6.76
C SER A 11 -31.34 33.53 -6.77
N SER A 12 -31.32 32.84 -5.63
CA SER A 12 -31.82 31.46 -5.46
C SER A 12 -33.30 31.28 -5.84
N SER A 13 -34.05 32.37 -5.93
CA SER A 13 -35.45 32.41 -6.36
C SER A 13 -35.66 32.18 -7.87
N ASP A 14 -34.64 32.34 -8.70
CA ASP A 14 -34.72 32.18 -10.17
C ASP A 14 -34.35 30.78 -10.66
N ILE A 15 -34.04 29.85 -9.74
CA ILE A 15 -33.72 28.47 -10.08
C ILE A 15 -35.03 27.66 -10.06
N PRO A 16 -35.53 27.18 -11.21
CA PRO A 16 -36.74 26.38 -11.23
C PRO A 16 -36.53 25.08 -10.43
N LEU A 17 -37.23 24.95 -9.31
CA LEU A 17 -37.21 23.78 -8.44
C LEU A 17 -38.03 22.65 -9.09
N ALA A 18 -37.40 21.90 -9.99
CA ALA A 18 -37.97 20.66 -10.51
C ALA A 18 -37.67 19.51 -9.53
N HIS A 19 -38.71 18.81 -9.08
CA HIS A 19 -38.52 17.58 -8.33
C HIS A 19 -37.96 16.49 -9.25
N PRO A 20 -36.99 15.66 -8.79
CA PRO A 20 -36.54 14.52 -9.55
C PRO A 20 -37.71 13.57 -9.79
N ASP A 21 -37.84 13.14 -11.03
CA ASP A 21 -38.90 12.23 -11.45
C ASP A 21 -38.78 10.92 -10.66
N LYS A 22 -39.86 10.54 -9.96
CA LYS A 22 -39.90 9.35 -9.08
C LYS A 22 -40.39 8.11 -9.82
N CYS A 23 -40.79 8.26 -11.08
CA CYS A 23 -41.09 7.12 -11.93
C CYS A 23 -39.77 6.38 -12.23
N GLY A 24 -39.79 5.06 -12.08
CA GLY A 24 -38.67 4.20 -12.48
C GLY A 24 -38.30 4.40 -13.95
N PRO A 25 -37.15 3.88 -14.40
CA PRO A 25 -36.61 4.17 -15.73
C PRO A 25 -37.65 3.92 -16.82
N ASP A 26 -37.94 4.98 -17.59
CA ASP A 26 -38.87 4.96 -18.70
C ASP A 26 -38.37 3.97 -19.77
N PRO A 27 -39.13 2.91 -20.11
CA PRO A 27 -38.67 1.85 -21.03
C PRO A 27 -38.40 2.34 -22.46
N SER A 28 -38.88 3.54 -22.81
CA SER A 28 -38.64 4.17 -24.10
C SER A 28 -37.33 4.95 -24.18
N ARG A 29 -36.77 5.35 -23.02
CA ARG A 29 -35.57 6.17 -22.92
C ARG A 29 -34.37 5.28 -22.69
N GLN A 30 -33.39 5.34 -23.59
CA GLN A 30 -32.14 4.60 -23.43
C GLN A 30 -31.52 4.91 -22.07
N THR A 31 -31.27 3.86 -21.28
CA THR A 31 -30.68 4.03 -19.96
C THR A 31 -29.22 4.47 -20.11
N LEU A 32 -28.66 5.08 -19.06
CA LEU A 32 -27.24 5.41 -19.06
C LEU A 32 -26.36 4.15 -19.21
N LEU A 33 -26.88 3.00 -18.78
CA LEU A 33 -26.25 1.69 -18.97
C LEU A 33 -26.30 1.26 -20.43
N ASP A 34 -27.43 1.41 -21.12
CA ASP A 34 -27.54 1.07 -22.55
C ASP A 34 -26.67 1.98 -23.42
N LEU A 35 -26.61 3.27 -23.09
CA LEU A 35 -25.72 4.23 -23.76
C LEU A 35 -24.25 3.91 -23.49
N ALA A 36 -23.92 3.49 -22.28
CA ALA A 36 -22.56 3.05 -21.93
C ALA A 36 -22.19 1.75 -22.67
N ALA A 37 -23.10 0.78 -22.74
CA ALA A 37 -22.95 -0.46 -23.49
C ALA A 37 -22.75 -0.18 -24.99
N GLN A 38 -23.58 0.70 -25.57
CA GLN A 38 -23.50 1.08 -26.98
C GLN A 38 -22.20 1.81 -27.32
N ARG A 39 -21.61 2.53 -26.35
CA ARG A 39 -20.30 3.18 -26.48
C ARG A 39 -19.13 2.26 -26.12
N GLY A 40 -19.38 0.98 -25.81
CA GLY A 40 -18.36 0.01 -25.42
C GLY A 40 -17.70 0.31 -24.07
N LEU A 41 -18.30 1.17 -23.22
CA LEU A 41 -17.71 1.57 -21.94
C LEU A 41 -17.81 0.47 -20.88
N LEU A 42 -18.75 -0.47 -21.02
CA LEU A 42 -18.88 -1.63 -20.12
C LEU A 42 -17.86 -2.72 -20.42
N ASP A 43 -17.42 -2.82 -21.68
CA ASP A 43 -16.47 -3.85 -22.10
C ASP A 43 -15.04 -3.54 -21.65
N ILE A 44 -14.72 -2.27 -21.33
CA ILE A 44 -13.42 -1.83 -20.84
C ILE A 44 -12.99 -2.62 -19.59
N GLU A 45 -13.93 -2.90 -18.67
CA GLU A 45 -13.66 -3.67 -17.45
C GLU A 45 -13.34 -5.15 -17.75
N THR A 46 -13.97 -5.73 -18.78
CA THR A 46 -13.79 -7.14 -19.15
C THR A 46 -12.62 -7.38 -20.11
N GLU A 47 -12.33 -6.42 -20.99
CA GLU A 47 -11.21 -6.44 -21.93
C GLU A 47 -9.88 -6.12 -21.24
N ASN A 48 -9.87 -5.33 -20.16
CA ASN A 48 -8.67 -5.14 -19.33
C ASN A 48 -8.13 -6.44 -18.70
N ARG A 49 -8.90 -7.54 -18.72
CA ARG A 49 -8.42 -8.89 -18.37
C ARG A 49 -7.70 -9.60 -19.53
N LYS A 50 -7.84 -9.14 -20.78
CA LYS A 50 -7.18 -9.68 -21.97
C LYS A 50 -6.33 -8.60 -22.62
N THR A 51 -5.04 -8.71 -22.35
CA THR A 51 -3.98 -7.80 -22.78
C THR A 51 -4.05 -7.47 -24.28
N GLY A 52 -4.36 -6.20 -24.59
CA GLY A 52 -3.77 -5.46 -25.69
C GLY A 52 -4.44 -5.55 -27.07
N LYS A 53 -5.62 -4.93 -27.26
CA LYS A 53 -5.94 -4.26 -28.54
C LYS A 53 -7.16 -3.31 -28.46
N LEU A 54 -6.94 -2.05 -28.06
CA LEU A 54 -7.99 -1.03 -28.15
C LEU A 54 -8.35 -0.72 -29.64
N PRO A 55 -9.64 -0.59 -29.99
CA PRO A 55 -10.08 -0.29 -31.35
C PRO A 55 -9.75 1.14 -31.78
N ALA A 56 -9.40 1.30 -33.06
CA ALA A 56 -9.03 2.59 -33.66
C ALA A 56 -10.23 3.56 -33.68
N GLY A 57 -10.25 4.49 -32.74
CA GLY A 57 -11.29 5.51 -32.62
C GLY A 57 -11.60 5.96 -31.19
N SER A 58 -11.12 5.24 -30.18
CA SER A 58 -11.15 5.75 -28.81
C SER A 58 -10.16 6.91 -28.68
N VAL A 59 -10.65 8.12 -28.39
CA VAL A 59 -9.84 9.12 -27.69
C VAL A 59 -9.32 8.38 -26.46
N PRO A 60 -7.98 8.21 -26.29
CA PRO A 60 -7.49 7.57 -25.09
C PRO A 60 -8.08 8.36 -23.94
N LEU A 61 -8.91 7.70 -23.12
CA LEU A 61 -9.16 8.16 -21.77
C LEU A 61 -7.77 8.23 -21.18
N ARG A 62 -7.25 9.47 -21.20
CA ARG A 62 -5.99 9.95 -20.68
C ARG A 62 -5.42 8.90 -19.75
N ASP A 63 -4.40 8.20 -20.24
CA ASP A 63 -3.70 7.08 -19.62
C ASP A 63 -4.14 6.84 -18.17
N GLU A 64 -4.65 5.65 -17.85
CA GLU A 64 -4.85 5.17 -16.47
C GLU A 64 -3.51 5.08 -15.71
N GLN A 65 -2.79 6.19 -15.66
CA GLN A 65 -1.82 6.48 -14.64
C GLN A 65 -2.66 6.58 -13.36
N PRO A 66 -2.40 5.74 -12.36
CA PRO A 66 -3.04 5.91 -11.07
C PRO A 66 -2.87 7.37 -10.66
N ILE A 67 -3.94 7.99 -10.12
CA ILE A 67 -4.00 9.41 -9.70
C ILE A 67 -2.73 9.79 -8.91
N ILE A 68 -2.20 8.80 -8.21
CA ILE A 68 -0.96 8.81 -7.47
C ILE A 68 -0.03 7.84 -8.19
N GLY A 69 0.84 8.35 -9.08
CA GLY A 69 1.83 7.52 -9.79
C GLY A 69 2.72 6.73 -8.81
N ARG A 70 3.55 5.82 -9.34
CA ARG A 70 4.46 4.94 -8.56
C ARG A 70 5.14 5.59 -7.35
N PHE A 71 5.62 6.82 -7.50
CA PHE A 71 6.24 7.55 -6.39
C PHE A 71 5.26 7.82 -5.25
N GLY A 72 4.06 8.31 -5.55
CA GLY A 72 3.09 8.62 -4.49
C GLY A 72 2.50 7.36 -3.86
N GLU A 73 2.36 6.26 -4.61
CA GLU A 73 2.02 4.95 -4.04
C GLU A 73 3.08 4.52 -3.03
N ALA A 74 4.36 4.59 -3.42
CA ALA A 74 5.47 4.28 -2.54
C ALA A 74 5.47 5.17 -1.29
N VAL A 75 5.20 6.47 -1.42
CA VAL A 75 5.10 7.41 -0.29
C VAL A 75 3.95 7.05 0.67
N LEU A 76 2.78 6.67 0.14
CA LEU A 76 1.62 6.32 0.97
C LEU A 76 1.88 5.04 1.78
N TRP A 77 2.41 4.02 1.13
CA TRP A 77 2.77 2.76 1.79
C TRP A 77 3.93 2.93 2.76
N SER A 78 4.99 3.65 2.37
CA SER A 78 6.13 3.90 3.24
C SER A 78 5.76 4.76 4.44
N SER A 79 4.81 5.69 4.31
CA SER A 79 4.26 6.46 5.43
C SER A 79 3.58 5.56 6.46
N SER A 80 2.76 4.61 6.00
CA SER A 80 2.07 3.66 6.88
C SER A 80 3.06 2.75 7.62
N LEU A 81 4.06 2.23 6.91
CA LEU A 81 5.14 1.40 7.49
C LEU A 81 6.04 2.20 8.43
N ALA A 82 6.31 3.47 8.15
CA ALA A 82 7.06 4.35 9.05
C ALA A 82 6.29 4.66 10.33
N MET A 83 4.96 4.78 10.26
CA MET A 83 4.12 4.93 11.45
C MET A 83 4.14 3.65 12.31
N LEU A 84 4.15 2.48 11.68
CA LEU A 84 4.36 1.20 12.36
C LEU A 84 5.74 1.16 13.03
N HIS A 85 6.81 1.54 12.33
CA HIS A 85 8.16 1.64 12.91
C HIS A 85 8.17 2.55 14.15
N PHE A 86 7.62 3.76 14.03
CA PHE A 86 7.53 4.73 15.13
C PHE A 86 6.79 4.12 16.33
N THR A 87 5.68 3.43 16.09
CA THR A 87 4.89 2.81 17.15
C THR A 87 5.66 1.68 17.83
N LEU A 88 6.33 0.82 17.07
CA LEU A 88 7.18 -0.25 17.62
C LEU A 88 8.36 0.32 18.42
N ASP A 89 8.99 1.39 17.95
CA ASP A 89 10.08 2.07 18.66
C ASP A 89 9.61 2.64 20.00
N VAL A 90 8.46 3.33 20.03
CA VAL A 90 7.87 3.85 21.27
C VAL A 90 7.45 2.72 22.23
N LEU A 91 6.82 1.66 21.72
CA LEU A 91 6.39 0.53 22.54
C LEU A 91 7.56 -0.21 23.17
N THR A 92 8.64 -0.45 22.41
CA THR A 92 9.83 -1.14 22.93
C THR A 92 10.56 -0.29 23.97
N GLN A 93 10.70 1.02 23.77
CA GLN A 93 11.25 1.93 24.78
C GLN A 93 10.40 1.94 26.06
N HIS A 94 9.07 1.92 25.91
CA HIS A 94 8.15 1.85 27.04
C HIS A 94 8.21 0.49 27.77
N GLN A 95 8.38 -0.62 27.06
CA GLN A 95 8.48 -1.97 27.64
C GLN A 95 9.71 -2.12 28.57
N TYR A 96 10.81 -1.45 28.24
CA TYR A 96 12.06 -1.50 29.03
C TYR A 96 12.24 -0.30 29.97
N ALA A 97 11.20 0.52 30.17
CA ALA A 97 11.22 1.70 31.01
C ALA A 97 12.39 2.67 30.70
N GLU A 98 12.77 2.78 29.42
CA GLU A 98 13.79 3.74 28.98
C GLU A 98 13.22 5.16 28.96
N VAL A 99 14.06 6.16 29.23
CA VAL A 99 13.68 7.58 29.15
C VAL A 99 13.50 7.98 27.69
N LEU A 100 12.26 8.22 27.28
CA LEU A 100 11.90 8.54 25.91
C LEU A 100 12.55 9.87 25.46
N SER A 101 13.42 9.79 24.46
CA SER A 101 14.03 10.97 23.84
C SER A 101 13.32 11.29 22.52
N TRP A 102 12.26 12.12 22.60
CA TRP A 102 11.45 12.50 21.43
C TRP A 102 12.25 12.92 20.19
N PRO A 103 13.31 13.74 20.29
CA PRO A 103 14.11 14.10 19.11
C PRO A 103 14.79 12.89 18.46
N SER A 104 15.23 11.92 19.26
CA SER A 104 15.87 10.69 18.80
C SER A 104 14.87 9.78 18.08
N VAL A 105 13.69 9.58 18.69
CA VAL A 105 12.59 8.77 18.12
C VAL A 105 12.14 9.34 16.77
N ILE A 106 11.94 10.66 16.70
CA ILE A 106 11.55 11.33 15.45
C ILE A 106 12.63 11.17 14.39
N THR A 107 13.90 11.36 14.75
CA THR A 107 15.02 11.23 13.79
C THR A 107 15.14 9.79 13.26
N GLN A 108 15.04 8.79 14.14
CA GLN A 108 15.07 7.38 13.76
C GLN A 108 13.88 7.01 12.86
N SER A 109 12.69 7.53 13.17
CA SER A 109 11.50 7.30 12.36
C SER A 109 11.56 7.95 10.98
N LEU A 110 12.15 9.14 10.87
CA LEU A 110 12.40 9.80 9.58
C LEU A 110 13.44 9.05 8.74
N GLN A 111 14.51 8.55 9.38
CA GLN A 111 15.50 7.70 8.72
C GLN A 111 14.87 6.41 8.22
N ALA A 112 14.07 5.74 9.07
CA ALA A 112 13.32 4.54 8.71
C ALA A 112 12.37 4.81 7.54
N PHE A 113 11.62 5.93 7.56
CA PHE A 113 10.77 6.33 6.44
C PHE A 113 11.54 6.44 5.12
N GLY A 114 12.71 7.11 5.13
CA GLY A 114 13.54 7.25 3.93
C GLY A 114 14.03 5.90 3.40
N VAL A 115 14.49 5.01 4.29
CA VAL A 115 14.93 3.66 3.92
C VAL A 115 13.76 2.84 3.38
N ILE A 116 12.63 2.78 4.09
CA ILE A 116 11.43 2.05 3.68
C ILE A 116 10.93 2.55 2.34
N LEU A 117 10.93 3.87 2.10
CA LEU A 117 10.51 4.45 0.81
C LEU A 117 11.37 3.93 -0.35
N VAL A 118 12.70 3.89 -0.18
CA VAL A 118 13.62 3.37 -1.21
C VAL A 118 13.37 1.88 -1.45
N PHE A 119 13.28 1.09 -0.37
CA PHE A 119 13.03 -0.35 -0.46
C PHE A 119 11.69 -0.64 -1.14
N PHE A 120 10.63 0.05 -0.74
CA PHE A 120 9.30 -0.12 -1.30
C PHE A 120 9.25 0.31 -2.77
N TYR A 121 9.83 1.46 -3.11
CA TYR A 121 9.90 1.93 -4.50
C TYR A 121 10.66 0.97 -5.42
N ALA A 122 11.65 0.25 -4.90
CA ALA A 122 12.49 -0.68 -5.65
C ALA A 122 11.89 -2.09 -5.76
N LEU A 123 11.36 -2.64 -4.66
CA LEU A 123 10.97 -4.05 -4.56
C LEU A 123 9.46 -4.27 -4.68
N HIS A 124 8.62 -3.27 -4.39
CA HIS A 124 7.18 -3.46 -4.47
C HIS A 124 6.72 -3.59 -5.94
N PRO A 125 5.83 -4.54 -6.27
CA PRO A 125 5.29 -4.70 -7.61
C PRO A 125 4.42 -3.50 -8.00
N HIS A 126 4.93 -2.66 -8.89
CA HIS A 126 4.15 -1.54 -9.43
C HIS A 126 3.45 -1.92 -10.74
N SER A 127 2.23 -1.43 -10.92
CA SER A 127 1.46 -1.61 -12.16
C SER A 127 2.18 -1.03 -13.39
N VAL A 128 3.00 0.02 -13.18
CA VAL A 128 3.77 0.69 -14.24
C VAL A 128 5.25 0.34 -14.12
N PRO A 129 5.88 -0.19 -15.19
CA PRO A 129 7.30 -0.55 -15.15
C PRO A 129 8.20 0.67 -14.91
N ALA A 130 9.15 0.49 -14.02
CA ALA A 130 10.18 1.48 -13.71
C ALA A 130 11.19 1.60 -14.86
N ALA A 131 11.54 2.81 -15.28
CA ALA A 131 12.59 3.02 -16.29
C ALA A 131 13.98 2.51 -15.84
N TYR A 132 14.25 2.49 -14.53
CA TYR A 132 15.58 2.22 -13.97
C TYR A 132 15.70 0.89 -13.22
N PHE A 133 14.59 0.20 -12.90
CA PHE A 133 14.61 -1.06 -12.15
C PHE A 133 14.02 -2.19 -13.00
N PRO A 134 14.75 -3.30 -13.20
CA PRO A 134 14.23 -4.46 -13.93
C PRO A 134 13.08 -5.10 -13.15
N ARG A 135 12.04 -5.55 -13.87
CA ARG A 135 10.90 -6.25 -13.26
C ARG A 135 11.36 -7.59 -12.70
N ILE A 136 11.19 -7.78 -11.41
CA ILE A 136 11.47 -9.04 -10.73
C ILE A 136 10.41 -10.09 -11.17
N PRO A 137 10.80 -11.31 -11.57
CA PRO A 137 9.82 -12.34 -11.90
C PRO A 137 9.06 -12.78 -10.65
N SER A 138 7.77 -13.11 -10.81
CA SER A 138 6.85 -13.36 -9.68
C SER A 138 7.33 -14.44 -8.71
N LEU A 139 7.91 -15.54 -9.22
CA LEU A 139 8.45 -16.60 -8.36
C LEU A 139 9.65 -16.15 -7.53
N LEU A 140 10.55 -15.35 -8.12
CA LEU A 140 11.73 -14.86 -7.41
C LEU A 140 11.32 -13.85 -6.32
N HIS A 141 10.34 -13.01 -6.61
CA HIS A 141 9.72 -12.12 -5.63
C HIS A 141 9.17 -12.90 -4.43
N GLN A 142 8.32 -13.90 -4.68
CA GLN A 142 7.75 -14.74 -3.62
C GLN A 142 8.84 -15.46 -2.79
N ILE A 143 9.88 -16.02 -3.42
CA ILE A 143 10.97 -16.69 -2.70
C ILE A 143 11.77 -15.70 -1.85
N LEU A 144 12.10 -14.52 -2.37
CA LEU A 144 12.84 -13.49 -1.63
C LEU A 144 12.06 -13.03 -0.40
N PHE A 145 10.78 -12.71 -0.56
CA PHE A 145 9.94 -12.28 0.55
C PHE A 145 9.64 -13.41 1.53
N PHE A 146 9.59 -14.66 1.07
CA PHE A 146 9.46 -15.83 1.93
C PHE A 146 10.71 -16.00 2.80
N ALA A 147 11.90 -15.93 2.21
CA ALA A 147 13.17 -16.00 2.93
C ALA A 147 13.33 -14.83 3.91
N SER A 148 12.97 -13.61 3.51
CA SER A 148 12.96 -12.43 4.37
C SER A 148 11.97 -12.58 5.53
N SER A 149 10.78 -13.13 5.28
CA SER A 149 9.76 -13.37 6.30
C SER A 149 10.22 -14.42 7.33
N VAL A 150 10.70 -15.58 6.88
CA VAL A 150 11.19 -16.63 7.79
C VAL A 150 12.44 -16.17 8.53
N GLY A 151 13.41 -15.60 7.82
CA GLY A 151 14.65 -15.09 8.42
C GLY A 151 14.40 -13.97 9.42
N GLY A 152 13.60 -12.97 9.05
CA GLY A 152 13.24 -11.84 9.91
C GLY A 152 12.44 -12.27 11.13
N GLY A 153 11.45 -13.16 10.97
CA GLY A 153 10.65 -13.68 12.07
C GLY A 153 11.45 -14.54 13.05
N CYS A 154 12.22 -15.51 12.55
CA CYS A 154 13.09 -16.34 13.39
C CYS A 154 14.18 -15.51 14.09
N TYR A 155 14.78 -14.55 13.40
CA TYR A 155 15.78 -13.67 14.00
C TYR A 155 15.17 -12.75 15.06
N LEU A 156 13.93 -12.25 14.86
CA LEU A 156 13.21 -11.46 15.86
C LEU A 156 12.96 -12.28 17.14
N ILE A 157 12.53 -13.54 16.99
CA ILE A 157 12.37 -14.49 18.11
C ILE A 157 13.72 -14.71 18.80
N TYR A 158 14.78 -14.95 18.06
CA TYR A 158 16.11 -15.18 18.61
C TYR A 158 16.64 -13.97 19.41
N ILE A 159 16.58 -12.75 18.85
CA ILE A 159 17.11 -11.57 19.55
C ILE A 159 16.30 -11.23 20.80
N THR A 160 14.98 -11.41 20.76
CA THR A 160 14.11 -11.09 21.91
C THR A 160 14.29 -12.04 23.08
N ASN A 161 14.80 -13.25 22.84
CA ASN A 161 15.06 -14.24 23.88
C ASN A 161 16.52 -14.28 24.35
N GLU A 162 17.49 -14.09 23.45
CA GLU A 162 18.91 -14.32 23.76
C GLU A 162 19.70 -13.02 24.02
N TYR A 163 19.29 -11.90 23.43
CA TYR A 163 20.06 -10.66 23.52
C TYR A 163 19.63 -9.81 24.72
N SER A 164 20.56 -8.97 25.18
CA SER A 164 20.25 -7.96 26.19
C SER A 164 19.30 -6.90 25.66
N TYR A 165 18.57 -6.26 26.58
CA TYR A 165 17.53 -5.29 26.26
C TYR A 165 17.96 -4.18 25.29
N TYR A 166 19.21 -3.70 25.37
CA TYR A 166 19.69 -2.62 24.50
C TYR A 166 19.77 -3.05 23.03
N ALA A 167 20.16 -4.30 22.77
CA ALA A 167 20.19 -4.82 21.41
C ALA A 167 18.76 -5.03 20.87
N VAL A 168 17.85 -5.51 21.70
CA VAL A 168 16.42 -5.64 21.35
C VAL A 168 15.82 -4.29 21.01
N LEU A 169 16.09 -3.27 21.82
CA LEU A 169 15.59 -1.91 21.62
C LEU A 169 15.98 -1.32 20.26
N LYS A 170 17.23 -1.57 19.82
CA LYS A 170 17.76 -1.03 18.56
C LYS A 170 17.36 -1.83 17.32
N GLN A 171 17.16 -3.14 17.46
CA GLN A 171 16.98 -4.03 16.31
C GLN A 171 15.53 -4.46 16.10
N ALA A 172 14.74 -4.60 17.15
CA ALA A 172 13.39 -5.14 17.05
C ALA A 172 12.44 -4.24 16.24
N PRO A 173 12.42 -2.90 16.39
CA PRO A 173 11.51 -2.06 15.60
C PRO A 173 11.73 -2.16 14.07
N PRO A 174 12.93 -1.96 13.51
CA PRO A 174 13.13 -2.07 12.07
C PRO A 174 12.95 -3.50 11.55
N LEU A 175 13.38 -4.51 12.32
CA LEU A 175 13.23 -5.90 11.95
C LEU A 175 11.75 -6.33 11.91
N GLY A 176 10.94 -5.86 12.87
CA GLY A 176 9.51 -6.08 12.89
C GLY A 176 8.81 -5.50 11.66
N VAL A 177 9.19 -4.30 11.23
CA VAL A 177 8.63 -3.69 10.01
C VAL A 177 9.01 -4.47 8.76
N ILE A 178 10.27 -4.88 8.60
CA ILE A 178 10.70 -5.70 7.45
C ILE A 178 9.96 -7.04 7.44
N TRP A 179 9.80 -7.67 8.61
CA TRP A 179 9.08 -8.92 8.73
C TRP A 179 7.61 -8.79 8.34
N ILE A 180 6.90 -7.80 8.89
CA ILE A 180 5.49 -7.53 8.59
C ILE A 180 5.31 -7.19 7.11
N TRP A 181 6.15 -6.32 6.56
CA TRP A 181 6.12 -6.01 5.14
C TRP A 181 6.32 -7.26 4.29
N SER A 182 7.25 -8.14 4.68
CA SER A 182 7.49 -9.38 3.95
C SER A 182 6.29 -10.33 3.98
N VAL A 183 5.55 -10.40 5.09
CA VAL A 183 4.33 -11.23 5.18
C VAL A 183 3.20 -10.66 4.32
N ILE A 184 3.03 -9.34 4.29
CA ILE A 184 1.96 -8.67 3.51
C ILE A 184 2.16 -8.88 2.00
N GLU A 185 3.41 -8.98 1.56
CA GLU A 185 3.78 -9.11 0.15
C GLU A 185 3.67 -10.56 -0.38
N LEU A 186 3.58 -11.56 0.51
CA LEU A 186 3.45 -12.97 0.15
C LEU A 186 2.02 -13.35 -0.21
N ASP A 187 1.86 -14.31 -1.13
CA ASP A 187 0.55 -14.93 -1.33
C ASP A 187 0.13 -15.71 -0.07
N LEU A 188 -1.19 -15.85 0.14
CA LEU A 188 -1.77 -16.43 1.36
C LEU A 188 -1.13 -17.76 1.80
N LEU A 189 -0.88 -18.68 0.86
CA LEU A 189 -0.28 -19.98 1.18
C LEU A 189 1.19 -19.84 1.63
N TRP A 190 1.96 -18.96 0.99
CA TRP A 190 3.36 -18.72 1.34
C TRP A 190 3.48 -17.96 2.66
N ALA A 191 2.58 -17.00 2.91
CA ALA A 191 2.49 -16.29 4.18
C ALA A 191 2.15 -17.23 5.34
N LEU A 192 1.17 -18.13 5.16
CA LEU A 192 0.87 -19.16 6.16
C LEU A 192 2.07 -20.09 6.38
N GLY A 193 2.74 -20.50 5.30
CA GLY A 193 3.96 -21.32 5.38
C GLY A 193 5.10 -20.64 6.14
N SER A 194 5.31 -19.32 5.94
CA SER A 194 6.39 -18.60 6.62
C SER A 194 6.09 -18.41 8.11
N LEU A 195 4.83 -18.12 8.46
CA LEU A 195 4.38 -18.03 9.86
C LEU A 195 4.48 -19.38 10.57
N LEU A 196 4.04 -20.47 9.94
CA LEU A 196 4.19 -21.82 10.48
C LEU A 196 5.67 -22.18 10.69
N SER A 197 6.56 -21.74 9.79
CA SER A 197 8.00 -21.95 9.93
C SER A 197 8.56 -21.20 11.15
N CYS A 198 8.12 -19.96 11.39
CA CYS A 198 8.51 -19.19 12.58
C CYS A 198 7.98 -19.84 13.88
N LEU A 199 6.74 -20.34 13.86
CA LEU A 199 6.16 -21.08 14.98
C LEU A 199 6.90 -22.39 15.26
N ALA A 200 7.26 -23.13 14.22
CA ALA A 200 8.07 -24.33 14.35
C ALA A 200 9.44 -24.02 14.94
N TYR A 201 10.08 -22.92 14.51
CA TYR A 201 11.35 -22.45 15.08
C TYR A 201 11.21 -22.11 16.57
N LEU A 202 10.14 -21.41 16.96
CA LEU A 202 9.86 -21.10 18.36
C LEU A 202 9.72 -22.37 19.20
N TRP A 203 8.94 -23.34 18.71
CA TRP A 203 8.72 -24.61 19.40
C TRP A 203 9.99 -25.46 19.53
N LEU A 204 10.78 -25.56 18.46
CA LEU A 204 12.06 -26.27 18.46
C LEU A 204 13.12 -25.58 19.33
N GLY A 205 13.10 -24.25 19.39
CA GLY A 205 14.00 -23.46 20.23
C GLY A 205 13.72 -23.56 21.73
N GLY A 206 12.57 -24.15 22.12
CA GLY A 206 12.19 -24.29 23.53
C GLY A 206 11.89 -22.95 24.21
N TYR A 207 11.69 -21.88 23.45
CA TYR A 207 11.32 -20.58 23.98
C TYR A 207 9.91 -20.68 24.58
N SER A 208 9.75 -20.38 25.87
CA SER A 208 8.44 -20.44 26.51
C SER A 208 7.56 -19.29 26.06
N PHE A 209 6.30 -19.57 25.75
CA PHE A 209 5.25 -18.55 25.71
C PHE A 209 5.07 -18.03 27.14
N MET A 210 5.80 -16.97 27.50
CA MET A 210 5.56 -16.27 28.76
C MET A 210 4.15 -15.69 28.78
#